data_AF-A0A7C5FBJ5-F1
#
_entry.id   AF-A0A7C5FBJ5-F1
#
_cell.length_a   1.000
_cell.length_b   1.000
_cell.length_c   1.000
_cell.angle_alpha   90.00
_cell.angle_beta   90.00
_cell.angle_gamma   90.00
#
_symmetry.space_group_name_H-M   'P 1'
#
loop_
_entity.id
_entity.type
_entity.pdbx_description
1 polymer ?
#
loop_
_entity_poly.entity_id
_entity_poly.type
_entity_poly.pdbx_seq_one_letter_code
_entity_poly.pdbx_strand_id
1 'polypeptide(L)'
;MTHLVVLCTFGKREEAERISRLLLQKRLCACIQIVGPIKSVYLWKGQEEESEEWLCLMKTSYKLYKEVEALLVKEHSYEVPEIIALPILMGSPSYIKWLEEELTKEG
;
A
#
# COMPACT_ATOMS: atom_id res chain seq x y z
N MET A 1 -0.31 4.95 -18.50
CA MET A 1 0.22 4.00 -17.50
C MET A 1 -0.92 3.61 -16.59
N THR A 2 -1.25 2.33 -16.46
CA THR A 2 -2.53 1.90 -15.85
C THR A 2 -2.41 1.30 -14.45
N HIS A 3 -1.22 0.88 -14.01
CA HIS A 3 -1.03 0.14 -12.75
C HIS A 3 0.10 0.71 -11.91
N LEU A 4 -0.03 0.55 -10.60
CA LEU A 4 0.86 1.12 -9.58
C LEU A 4 1.24 0.07 -8.55
N VAL A 5 2.45 0.22 -8.00
CA VAL A 5 2.80 -0.30 -6.68
C VAL A 5 2.76 0.88 -5.70
N VAL A 6 1.85 0.84 -4.73
CA VAL A 6 1.79 1.81 -3.63
C VAL A 6 2.59 1.23 -2.46
N LEU A 7 3.50 2.04 -1.91
CA LEU A 7 4.30 1.74 -0.73
C LEU A 7 3.71 2.50 0.46
N CYS A 8 3.63 1.82 1.60
CA CYS A 8 3.29 2.42 2.90
C CYS A 8 3.94 1.59 4.01
N THR A 9 4.51 2.24 5.02
CA THR A 9 4.99 1.56 6.23
C THR A 9 3.96 1.66 7.34
N PHE A 10 4.00 0.71 8.28
CA PHE A 10 3.13 0.70 9.46
C PHE A 10 3.95 0.41 10.70
N GLY A 11 3.60 1.01 11.84
CA GLY A 11 4.33 0.81 13.11
C GLY A 11 4.02 -0.51 13.81
N LYS A 12 3.06 -1.30 13.34
CA LYS A 12 2.71 -2.63 13.87
C LYS A 12 2.28 -3.59 12.76
N ARG A 13 2.66 -4.87 12.90
CA ARG A 13 2.24 -5.95 11.99
C ARG A 13 0.71 -6.06 11.90
N GLU A 14 0.01 -6.01 13.03
CA GLU A 14 -1.44 -6.20 13.09
C GLU A 14 -2.18 -5.08 12.35
N GLU A 15 -1.66 -3.86 12.40
CA GLU A 15 -2.19 -2.72 11.66
C GLU A 15 -2.01 -2.91 10.15
N ALA A 16 -0.79 -3.27 9.73
CA ALA A 16 -0.48 -3.57 8.33
C ALA A 16 -1.42 -4.66 7.78
N GLU A 17 -1.61 -5.75 8.52
CA GLU A 17 -2.49 -6.85 8.14
C GLU A 17 -3.97 -6.42 8.07
N ARG A 18 -4.46 -5.69 9.08
CA ARG A 18 -5.85 -5.21 9.13
C ARG A 18 -6.18 -4.31 7.95
N ILE A 19 -5.34 -3.31 7.70
CA ILE A 19 -5.54 -2.34 6.61
C ILE A 19 -5.38 -3.03 5.25
N SER A 20 -4.43 -3.95 5.12
CA SER A 20 -4.29 -4.77 3.90
C SER A 20 -5.57 -5.57 3.60
N ARG A 21 -6.14 -6.24 4.60
CA ARG A 21 -7.42 -6.97 4.42
C ARG A 21 -8.55 -6.03 4.01
N LEU A 22 -8.62 -4.83 4.58
CA LEU A 22 -9.65 -3.85 4.23
C LEU A 22 -9.52 -3.34 2.77
N LEU A 23 -8.29 -3.08 2.31
CA LEU A 23 -8.01 -2.70 0.91
C LEU A 23 -8.42 -3.81 -0.07
N LEU A 24 -8.11 -5.06 0.25
CA LEU A 24 -8.52 -6.22 -0.55
C LEU A 24 -10.05 -6.40 -0.57
N GLN A 25 -10.70 -6.34 0.59
CA GLN A 25 -12.17 -6.47 0.71
C GLN A 25 -12.92 -5.39 -0.11
N LYS A 26 -12.36 -4.19 -0.18
CA LYS A 26 -12.92 -3.09 -0.97
C LYS A 26 -12.51 -3.11 -2.45
N ARG A 27 -11.72 -4.11 -2.86
CA ARG A 27 -11.14 -4.25 -4.21
C ARG A 27 -10.35 -3.01 -4.63
N LEU A 28 -9.69 -2.36 -3.68
CA LEU A 28 -8.83 -1.20 -3.94
C LEU A 28 -7.40 -1.62 -4.32
N CYS A 29 -6.98 -2.80 -3.89
CA CYS A 29 -5.73 -3.44 -4.28
C CYS A 29 -6.03 -4.90 -4.64
N ALA A 30 -5.30 -5.46 -5.61
CA ALA A 30 -5.43 -6.88 -5.98
C ALA A 30 -4.48 -7.77 -5.15
N CYS A 31 -3.32 -7.23 -4.79
CA CYS A 31 -2.28 -7.95 -4.06
C CYS A 31 -1.56 -7.00 -3.12
N ILE A 32 -1.22 -7.48 -1.92
CA ILE A 32 -0.41 -6.74 -0.96
C ILE A 32 0.63 -7.70 -0.39
N GLN A 33 1.90 -7.30 -0.42
CA GLN A 33 2.97 -8.00 0.30
C GLN A 33 3.30 -7.19 1.55
N ILE A 34 3.45 -7.86 2.68
CA ILE A 34 3.88 -7.26 3.95
C ILE A 34 5.30 -7.76 4.21
N VAL A 35 6.25 -6.83 4.30
CA VAL A 35 7.67 -7.09 4.51
C VAL A 35 8.07 -6.49 5.85
N GLY A 36 8.64 -7.29 6.73
CA GLY A 36 9.20 -6.78 7.98
C GLY A 36 9.51 -7.87 9.01
N PRO A 37 10.01 -7.47 10.18
CA PRO A 37 10.27 -6.07 10.54
C PRO A 37 11.38 -5.44 9.68
N ILE A 38 11.20 -4.17 9.32
CA ILE A 38 12.22 -3.30 8.73
C ILE A 38 12.64 -2.25 9.74
N LYS A 39 13.78 -1.60 9.50
CA LYS A 39 14.23 -0.44 10.26
C LYS A 39 14.10 0.81 9.39
N SER A 40 13.27 1.75 9.83
CA SER A 40 13.13 3.07 9.23
C SER A 40 14.00 4.06 10.00
N VAL A 41 14.76 4.90 9.29
CA VAL A 41 15.62 5.94 9.87
C VAL A 41 15.27 7.26 9.20
N TYR A 42 14.93 8.28 9.97
CA TYR A 42 14.42 9.55 9.46
C TYR A 42 14.72 10.71 10.42
N LEU A 43 14.50 11.95 9.95
CA LEU A 43 14.62 13.14 10.79
C LEU A 43 13.25 13.57 11.30
N TRP A 44 13.12 13.72 12.61
CA TRP A 44 11.93 14.26 13.25
C TRP A 44 12.32 15.36 14.24
N LYS A 45 11.71 16.54 14.11
CA LYS A 45 12.01 17.71 14.97
C LYS A 45 13.51 18.02 15.10
N GLY A 46 14.29 17.76 14.05
CA GLY A 46 15.72 18.02 14.00
C GLY A 46 16.60 16.95 14.66
N GLN A 47 16.03 15.82 15.06
CA GLN A 47 16.77 14.67 15.60
C GLN A 47 16.62 13.46 14.67
N GLU A 48 17.66 12.62 14.63
CA GLU A 48 17.58 11.32 13.97
C GLU A 48 16.75 10.38 14.83
N GLU A 49 15.73 9.80 14.22
CA GLU A 49 14.83 8.82 14.83
C GLU A 49 14.93 7.50 14.08
N GLU A 50 14.67 6.42 14.80
CA GLU A 50 14.60 5.08 14.25
C GLU A 50 13.30 4.40 14.71
N SER A 51 12.62 3.70 13.79
CA SER A 51 11.45 2.89 14.12
C SER A 51 11.55 1.50 13.50
N GLU A 52 11.03 0.50 14.22
CA GLU A 52 10.72 -0.81 13.65
C GLU A 52 9.35 -0.71 12.95
N GLU A 53 9.30 -1.08 11.66
CA GLU A 53 8.10 -0.94 10.84
C GLU A 53 7.85 -2.16 9.95
N TRP A 54 6.68 -2.18 9.32
CA TRP A 54 6.28 -3.15 8.31
C TRP A 54 5.96 -2.43 7.00
N LEU A 55 6.71 -2.72 5.94
CA LEU A 55 6.50 -2.17 4.61
C LEU A 55 5.44 -2.98 3.85
N CYS A 56 4.42 -2.30 3.34
CA CYS A 56 3.42 -2.87 2.46
C CYS A 56 3.66 -2.46 1.01
N LEU A 57 3.69 -3.44 0.11
CA LEU A 57 3.79 -3.27 -1.36
C LEU A 57 2.46 -3.66 -2.00
N MET A 58 1.64 -2.66 -2.30
CA MET A 58 0.24 -2.78 -2.71
C MET A 58 0.09 -2.60 -4.23
N LYS A 59 -0.44 -3.59 -4.95
CA LYS A 59 -0.64 -3.51 -6.40
C LYS A 59 -2.07 -3.07 -6.69
N THR A 60 -2.21 -1.99 -7.43
CA THR A 60 -3.50 -1.39 -7.77
C THR A 60 -3.48 -0.78 -9.18
N SER A 61 -4.62 -0.25 -9.61
CA SER A 61 -4.73 0.56 -10.81
C SER A 61 -4.51 2.05 -10.49
N TYR A 62 -4.03 2.80 -11.47
CA TYR A 62 -3.88 4.26 -11.37
C TYR A 62 -5.20 4.95 -11.01
N LYS A 63 -6.33 4.44 -11.50
CA LYS A 63 -7.67 5.00 -11.27
C LYS A 63 -8.10 4.91 -9.80
N LEU A 64 -7.62 3.91 -9.07
CA LEU A 64 -7.99 3.66 -7.67
C LEU A 64 -7.04 4.31 -6.66
N TYR A 65 -5.95 4.94 -7.11
CA TYR A 65 -4.94 5.52 -6.22
C TYR A 65 -5.54 6.46 -5.17
N LYS A 66 -6.47 7.35 -5.57
CA LYS A 66 -7.10 8.30 -4.65
C LYS A 66 -7.95 7.62 -3.58
N GLU A 67 -8.61 6.51 -3.91
CA GLU A 67 -9.38 5.73 -2.94
C GLU A 67 -8.44 4.94 -1.99
N VAL A 68 -7.33 4.41 -2.50
CA VAL A 68 -6.29 3.77 -1.69
C VAL A 68 -5.67 4.76 -0.70
N GLU A 69 -5.23 5.92 -1.18
CA GLU A 69 -4.65 7.01 -0.37
C GLU A 69 -5.63 7.45 0.73
N ALA A 70 -6.89 7.73 0.36
CA ALA A 70 -7.90 8.15 1.33
C ALA A 70 -8.17 7.11 2.42
N LEU A 71 -8.18 5.82 2.06
CA LEU A 71 -8.35 4.74 3.03
C LEU A 71 -7.14 4.62 3.95
N LEU A 72 -5.93 4.65 3.40
CA LEU A 72 -4.70 4.61 4.18
C LEU A 72 -4.68 5.77 5.18
N VAL A 73 -4.84 7.02 4.74
CA VAL A 73 -4.88 8.20 5.62
C VAL A 73 -5.93 8.08 6.72
N LYS A 74 -7.11 7.55 6.39
CA LYS A 74 -8.20 7.41 7.36
C LYS A 74 -7.91 6.37 8.43
N GLU A 75 -7.30 5.25 8.06
CA GLU A 75 -7.22 4.06 8.92
C GLU A 75 -5.87 3.91 9.63
N HIS A 76 -4.87 4.70 9.26
CA HIS A 76 -3.51 4.62 9.77
C HIS A 76 -3.34 5.31 11.13
N SER A 77 -2.51 4.73 11.98
CA SER A 77 -2.12 5.29 13.27
C SER A 77 -1.20 6.52 13.20
N TYR A 78 -0.53 6.77 12.08
CA TYR A 78 0.41 7.87 11.91
C TYR A 78 -0.33 9.10 11.40
N GLU A 79 0.05 10.28 11.89
CA GLU A 79 -0.51 11.54 11.40
C GLU A 79 -0.14 11.81 9.93
N VAL A 80 1.10 11.47 9.56
CA VAL A 80 1.63 11.61 8.20
C VAL A 80 2.22 10.27 7.76
N PRO A 81 1.39 9.32 7.30
CA PRO A 81 1.88 8.03 6.82
C PRO A 81 2.65 8.18 5.50
N GLU A 82 3.69 7.37 5.30
CA GLU A 82 4.34 7.25 4.00
C GLU A 82 3.34 6.64 2.99
N ILE A 83 3.00 7.36 1.93
CA ILE A 83 2.16 6.84 0.83
C ILE A 83 2.74 7.31 -0.50
N ILE A 84 3.54 6.46 -1.14
CA ILE A 84 4.16 6.77 -2.42
C ILE A 84 3.81 5.71 -3.47
N ALA A 85 3.69 6.10 -4.73
CA ALA A 85 3.30 5.20 -5.81
C ALA A 85 4.35 5.14 -6.91
N LEU A 86 4.73 3.92 -7.30
CA LEU A 86 5.65 3.64 -8.39
C LEU A 86 4.89 3.07 -9.60
N PRO A 87 5.20 3.50 -10.83
CA PRO A 87 4.53 2.98 -12.02
C PRO A 87 4.97 1.54 -12.31
N ILE A 88 4.02 0.67 -12.61
CA ILE A 88 4.30 -0.64 -13.20
C ILE A 88 4.40 -0.45 -14.71
N LEU A 89 5.63 -0.50 -15.24
CA LEU A 89 5.88 -0.32 -16.67
C LEU A 89 5.63 -1.60 -17.47
N MET A 90 5.92 -2.76 -16.88
CA MET A 90 5.78 -4.08 -17.50
C MET A 90 5.41 -5.12 -16.45
N GLY A 91 4.68 -6.15 -16.86
CA GLY A 91 4.33 -7.33 -16.07
C GLY A 91 3.92 -8.47 -17.01
N SER A 92 3.85 -9.70 -16.51
CA SER A 92 3.37 -10.80 -17.34
C SER A 92 1.90 -10.55 -17.74
N PRO A 93 1.49 -10.84 -18.99
CA PRO A 93 0.12 -10.57 -19.44
C PRO A 93 -0.94 -11.22 -18.56
N SER A 94 -0.69 -12.44 -18.09
CA SER A 94 -1.60 -13.17 -17.20
C SER A 94 -1.73 -12.50 -15.83
N TYR A 95 -0.65 -11.96 -15.26
CA TYR A 95 -0.69 -11.28 -13.97
C TYR A 95 -1.40 -9.93 -14.05
N ILE A 96 -1.14 -9.16 -15.11
CA ILE A 96 -1.81 -7.88 -15.32
C ILE A 96 -3.32 -8.08 -15.52
N LYS A 97 -3.72 -9.09 -16.31
CA LYS A 97 -5.14 -9.45 -16.48
C LYS A 97 -5.80 -9.80 -15.15
N TRP A 98 -5.17 -10.68 -14.37
CA TRP A 98 -5.66 -11.05 -13.04
C TRP A 98 -5.81 -9.82 -12.12
N LEU A 99 -4.80 -8.94 -12.11
CA LEU A 99 -4.84 -7.71 -11.32
C LEU A 99 -6.06 -6.85 -11.69
N GLU A 100 -6.34 -6.65 -12.98
CA GLU A 100 -7.49 -5.88 -13.45
C GLU A 100 -8.83 -6.55 -13.06
N GLU A 101 -8.93 -7.87 -13.16
CA GLU A 101 -10.12 -8.65 -12.79
C GLU A 101 -10.45 -8.51 -11.29
N GLU A 102 -9.46 -8.62 -10.41
CA GLU A 102 -9.66 -8.50 -8.95
C GLU A 102 -10.12 -7.09 -8.51
N LEU A 103 -9.71 -6.05 -9.25
CA LEU A 103 -10.07 -4.66 -8.96
C LEU A 103 -11.47 -4.27 -9.46
N THR A 104 -12.12 -5.11 -10.26
CA THR A 104 -13.47 -4.83 -10.76
C THR A 104 -14.50 -5.14 -9.67
N LYS A 105 -15.30 -4.16 -9.26
CA LYS A 105 -16.47 -4.40 -8.41
C LYS A 105 -17.48 -5.20 -9.25
N GLU A 106 -17.82 -6.41 -8.82
CA GLU A 106 -19.03 -7.05 -9.33
C GLU A 106 -20.20 -6.10 -9.04
N GLY A 107 -20.97 -5.79 -10.08
CA GLY A 107 -22.14 -4.92 -10.00
C GLY A 107 -23.28 -5.55 -9.21
#